data_AF-A0A098AYJ9-F1
#
_entry.id   AF-A0A098AYJ9-F1
#
_cell.length_a   1.000
_cell.length_b   1.000
_cell.length_c   1.000
_cell.angle_alpha   90.00
_cell.angle_beta   90.00
_cell.angle_gamma   90.00
#
_symmetry.space_group_name_H-M   'P 1'
#
loop_
_entity.id
_entity.type
_entity.pdbx_description
1 polymer ?
#
loop_
_entity_poly.entity_id
_entity_poly.type
_entity_poly.pdbx_seq_one_letter_code
_entity_poly.pdbx_strand_id
1 'polypeptide(L)'
;MRRPYITNDEMDIIAESVLSQAGLSTEWQGAVVKVDIDTLIEFEYGLEIVWQNIDYLSEDGIVLAAIMPKRKQICMNETKMELFMSKMGTMNFSKAHELGHWILHVLEQQDYEQLSFDDSEAYFCRGGSKRPPEEVQADMFAASLLMPRKIVTGAVNRLKERGKVDFPDLYRLKDDFEVSISALTNRVQQLGLLYIANQKVYMSQAEAIGQMSLF
;
A
#
# COMPACT_ATOMS: atom_id res chain seq x y z
N MET A 1 -0.17 26.04 -6.47
CA MET A 1 0.03 25.28 -7.73
C MET A 1 -0.67 23.93 -7.55
N ARG A 2 -1.56 23.50 -8.44
CA ARG A 2 -2.31 22.24 -8.27
C ARG A 2 -1.35 21.08 -8.55
N ARG A 3 -1.13 20.18 -7.58
CA ARG A 3 -0.26 19.00 -7.72
C ARG A 3 -0.71 18.16 -8.94
N PRO A 4 0.21 17.67 -9.77
CA PRO A 4 -0.14 16.83 -10.91
C PRO A 4 -0.76 15.51 -10.44
N TYR A 5 -1.70 15.01 -11.23
CA TYR A 5 -2.28 13.69 -11.03
C TYR A 5 -1.28 12.63 -11.49
N ILE A 6 -0.95 11.68 -10.62
CA ILE A 6 -0.09 10.53 -10.93
C ILE A 6 -0.99 9.32 -11.21
N THR A 7 -0.81 8.68 -12.37
CA THR A 7 -1.51 7.45 -12.73
C THR A 7 -0.93 6.23 -12.01
N ASN A 8 -1.67 5.12 -11.99
CA ASN A 8 -1.17 3.86 -11.41
C ASN A 8 0.09 3.33 -12.12
N ASP A 9 0.20 3.49 -13.43
CA ASP A 9 1.37 3.03 -14.19
C ASP A 9 2.60 3.90 -13.89
N GLU A 10 2.42 5.22 -13.79
CA GLU A 10 3.49 6.13 -13.35
C GLU A 10 3.92 5.83 -11.91
N MET A 11 2.96 5.55 -11.02
CA MET A 11 3.27 5.19 -9.63
C MET A 11 4.09 3.90 -9.53
N ASP A 12 3.78 2.90 -10.37
CA ASP A 12 4.55 1.67 -10.44
C ASP A 12 5.99 1.91 -10.91
N ILE A 13 6.18 2.79 -11.89
CA ILE A 13 7.51 3.19 -12.36
C ILE A 13 8.28 3.90 -11.25
N ILE A 14 7.62 4.79 -10.50
CA ILE A 14 8.24 5.49 -9.36
C ILE A 14 8.67 4.48 -8.29
N ALA A 15 7.76 3.60 -7.86
CA ALA A 15 8.06 2.58 -6.85
C ALA A 15 9.17 1.60 -7.31
N GLU A 16 9.16 1.20 -8.58
CA GLU A 16 10.21 0.34 -9.16
C GLU A 16 11.57 1.04 -9.18
N SER A 17 11.62 2.34 -9.45
CA SER A 17 12.84 3.15 -9.39
C SER A 17 13.40 3.20 -7.96
N VAL A 18 12.54 3.41 -6.96
CA VAL A 18 12.92 3.41 -5.53
C VAL A 18 13.56 2.08 -5.14
N LEU A 19 12.90 0.96 -5.48
CA LEU A 19 13.41 -0.38 -5.16
C LEU A 19 14.73 -0.68 -5.88
N SER A 20 14.83 -0.30 -7.16
CA SER A 20 16.04 -0.53 -7.96
C SER A 20 17.23 0.28 -7.45
N GLN A 21 17.01 1.51 -6.99
CA GLN A 21 18.05 2.36 -6.38
C GLN A 21 18.57 1.74 -5.06
N ALA A 22 17.67 1.13 -4.29
CA ALA A 22 18.01 0.34 -3.09
C ALA A 22 18.63 -1.04 -3.39
N GLY A 23 18.89 -1.36 -4.66
CA GLY A 23 19.44 -2.66 -5.08
C GLY A 23 18.47 -3.83 -4.96
N LEU A 24 17.18 -3.58 -4.77
CA LEU A 24 16.13 -4.61 -4.68
C LEU A 24 15.61 -4.95 -6.08
N SER A 25 15.63 -6.24 -6.43
CA SER A 25 15.07 -6.73 -7.68
C SER A 25 13.55 -6.66 -7.65
N THR A 26 12.96 -6.00 -8.65
CA THR A 26 11.51 -6.00 -8.89
C THR A 26 11.05 -7.11 -9.83
N GLU A 27 11.98 -7.87 -10.42
CA GLU A 27 11.67 -8.99 -11.30
C GLU A 27 11.13 -10.20 -10.53
N TRP A 28 10.21 -10.94 -11.16
CA TRP A 28 9.73 -12.20 -10.62
C TRP A 28 10.81 -13.29 -10.74
N GLN A 29 11.32 -13.75 -9.61
CA GLN A 29 12.35 -14.81 -9.54
C GLN A 29 11.80 -16.16 -9.06
N GLY A 30 10.48 -16.34 -9.17
CA GLY A 30 9.84 -17.57 -8.76
C GLY A 30 9.52 -17.65 -7.26
N ALA A 31 9.60 -16.56 -6.51
CA ALA A 31 9.06 -16.44 -5.17
C ALA A 31 8.78 -14.97 -4.84
N VAL A 32 7.87 -14.71 -3.90
CA VAL A 32 7.69 -13.38 -3.34
C VAL A 32 8.85 -13.12 -2.40
N VAL A 33 9.50 -11.98 -2.58
CA VAL A 33 10.47 -11.44 -1.63
C VAL A 33 9.82 -10.20 -1.05
N LYS A 34 9.56 -10.21 0.26
CA LYS A 34 8.98 -9.05 0.92
C LYS A 34 9.93 -7.86 0.85
N VAL A 35 9.38 -6.67 0.72
CA VAL A 35 10.15 -5.43 0.82
C VAL A 35 10.41 -5.13 2.29
N ASP A 36 11.68 -5.04 2.66
CA ASP A 36 12.08 -4.55 3.98
C ASP A 36 11.93 -3.02 4.01
N ILE A 37 10.73 -2.57 4.40
CA ILE A 37 10.37 -1.16 4.40
C ILE A 37 11.17 -0.36 5.44
N ASP A 38 11.55 -0.99 6.55
CA ASP A 38 12.33 -0.33 7.60
C ASP A 38 13.73 -0.03 7.09
N THR A 39 14.37 -1.01 6.44
CA THR A 39 15.69 -0.82 5.83
C THR A 39 15.67 0.28 4.77
N LEU A 40 14.64 0.30 3.91
CA LEU A 40 14.48 1.33 2.89
C LEU A 40 14.35 2.74 3.50
N ILE A 41 13.52 2.88 4.53
CA ILE A 41 13.29 4.16 5.22
C ILE A 41 14.59 4.65 5.89
N GLU A 42 15.24 3.79 6.67
CA GLU A 42 16.36 4.19 7.53
C GLU A 42 17.68 4.34 6.77
N PHE A 43 18.00 3.43 5.85
CA PHE A 43 19.31 3.40 5.19
C PHE A 43 19.34 4.09 3.83
N GLU A 44 18.29 3.94 3.02
CA GLU A 44 18.27 4.55 1.68
C GLU A 44 17.80 6.00 1.73
N TYR A 45 16.83 6.31 2.59
CA TYR A 45 16.28 7.67 2.71
C TYR A 45 16.77 8.44 3.95
N GLY A 46 17.48 7.79 4.88
CA GLY A 46 18.04 8.43 6.06
C GLY A 46 16.97 9.04 6.99
N LEU A 47 15.78 8.41 7.02
CA LEU A 47 14.68 8.78 7.90
C LEU A 47 14.70 7.89 9.14
N GLU A 48 14.43 8.45 10.32
CA GLU A 48 14.33 7.66 11.54
C GLU A 48 12.87 7.22 11.79
N ILE A 49 12.66 5.95 12.13
CA ILE A 49 11.35 5.46 12.56
C ILE A 49 11.24 5.59 14.08
N VAL A 50 10.30 6.41 14.55
CA VAL A 50 10.09 6.66 15.99
C VAL A 50 8.68 6.28 16.41
N TRP A 51 8.50 5.97 17.70
CA TRP A 51 7.19 5.70 18.29
C TRP A 51 6.85 6.80 19.29
N GLN A 52 5.74 7.49 19.08
CA GLN A 52 5.24 8.53 19.99
C GLN A 52 3.71 8.51 19.98
N ASN A 53 3.09 8.98 21.07
CA ASN A 53 1.67 9.31 21.04
C ASN A 53 1.44 10.51 20.12
N ILE A 54 0.74 10.27 19.01
CA ILE A 54 0.38 11.30 18.01
C ILE A 54 -1.13 11.39 17.79
N ASP A 55 -1.94 10.87 18.73
CA ASP A 55 -3.40 10.97 18.65
C ASP A 55 -3.87 12.43 18.57
N TYR A 56 -3.10 13.38 19.10
CA TYR A 56 -3.39 14.81 19.05
C TYR A 56 -3.33 15.42 17.64
N LEU A 57 -2.81 14.71 16.64
CA LEU A 57 -2.77 15.19 15.24
C LEU A 57 -4.15 15.17 14.56
N SER A 58 -5.13 14.48 15.14
CA SER A 58 -6.51 14.47 14.67
C SER A 58 -7.46 14.47 15.86
N GLU A 59 -8.38 15.43 15.92
CA GLU A 59 -9.35 15.51 17.03
C GLU A 59 -10.44 14.43 16.93
N ASP A 60 -10.79 14.03 15.70
CA ASP A 60 -11.92 13.13 15.42
C ASP A 60 -11.50 11.81 14.72
N GLY A 61 -10.24 11.69 14.28
CA GLY A 61 -9.76 10.59 13.45
C GLY A 61 -8.73 9.68 14.13
N ILE A 62 -8.64 8.43 13.67
CA ILE A 62 -7.54 7.53 14.06
C ILE A 62 -6.28 7.93 13.27
N VAL A 63 -5.18 8.16 13.97
CA VAL A 63 -3.86 8.42 13.37
C VAL A 63 -3.00 7.17 13.54
N LEU A 64 -2.48 6.60 12.45
CA LEU A 64 -1.62 5.40 12.52
C LEU A 64 -0.13 5.76 12.48
N ALA A 65 0.24 6.71 11.62
CA ALA A 65 1.59 7.22 11.48
C ALA A 65 1.54 8.67 10.98
N ALA A 66 2.67 9.36 11.02
CA ALA A 66 2.84 10.67 10.44
C ALA A 66 4.30 10.93 10.05
N ILE A 67 4.54 11.46 8.84
CA ILE A 67 5.83 11.99 8.42
C ILE A 67 6.11 13.33 9.13
N MET A 68 7.32 13.48 9.66
CA MET A 68 7.83 14.67 10.36
C MET A 68 9.02 15.26 9.58
N PRO A 69 8.79 16.06 8.52
CA PRO A 69 9.84 16.39 7.56
C PRO A 69 11.06 17.09 8.15
N LYS A 70 10.82 18.09 9.01
CA LYS A 70 11.89 18.88 9.67
C LYS A 70 12.79 18.05 10.55
N ARG A 71 12.29 16.93 11.07
CA ARG A 71 13.03 15.99 11.92
C ARG A 71 13.56 14.78 11.15
N LYS A 72 13.22 14.65 9.86
CA LYS A 72 13.50 13.44 9.06
C LYS A 72 13.03 12.17 9.76
N GLN A 73 11.80 12.19 10.27
CA GLN A 73 11.25 11.09 11.07
C GLN A 73 9.93 10.60 10.47
N ILE A 74 9.71 9.30 10.50
CA ILE A 74 8.37 8.70 10.39
C ILE A 74 7.95 8.32 11.81
N CYS A 75 6.91 8.98 12.31
CA CYS A 75 6.38 8.74 13.65
C CYS A 75 5.23 7.75 13.59
N MET A 76 5.43 6.54 14.12
CA MET A 76 4.39 5.54 14.30
C MET A 76 3.61 5.84 15.59
N ASN A 77 2.28 5.69 15.56
CA ASN A 77 1.46 5.97 16.73
C ASN A 77 1.60 4.87 17.79
N GLU A 78 2.22 5.23 18.91
CA GLU A 78 2.47 4.34 20.04
C GLU A 78 1.17 3.77 20.63
N THR A 79 0.06 4.52 20.60
CA THR A 79 -1.24 4.03 21.12
C THR A 79 -1.85 2.93 20.25
N LYS A 80 -1.32 2.71 19.04
CA LYS A 80 -1.72 1.67 18.10
C LYS A 80 -0.74 0.50 18.04
N MET A 81 0.22 0.43 18.96
CA MET A 81 1.25 -0.61 18.95
C MET A 81 0.67 -2.04 18.96
N GLU A 82 -0.36 -2.33 19.76
CA GLU A 82 -1.01 -3.66 19.76
C GLU A 82 -1.63 -4.02 18.40
N LEU A 83 -2.26 -3.03 17.74
CA LEU A 83 -2.80 -3.20 16.39
C LEU A 83 -1.68 -3.53 15.40
N PHE A 84 -0.56 -2.81 15.45
CA PHE A 84 0.57 -3.08 14.57
C PHE A 84 1.16 -4.45 14.84
N MET A 85 1.42 -4.81 16.09
CA MET A 85 1.99 -6.11 16.47
C MET A 85 1.10 -7.29 16.06
N SER A 86 -0.23 -7.12 16.06
CA SER A 86 -1.17 -8.14 15.58
C SER A 86 -1.39 -8.12 14.06
N LYS A 87 -1.06 -7.01 13.39
CA LYS A 87 -1.26 -6.82 11.94
C LYS A 87 -0.05 -6.13 11.31
N MET A 88 1.04 -6.88 11.15
CA MET A 88 2.27 -6.40 10.51
C MET A 88 2.02 -5.73 9.15
N GLY A 89 1.12 -6.27 8.34
CA GLY A 89 0.78 -5.66 7.05
C GLY A 89 0.11 -4.29 7.13
N THR A 90 -0.56 -3.96 8.24
CA THR A 90 -1.03 -2.58 8.49
C THR A 90 0.15 -1.68 8.84
N MET A 91 1.09 -2.17 9.66
CA MET A 91 2.30 -1.42 10.04
C MET A 91 3.16 -1.08 8.83
N ASN A 92 3.46 -2.08 7.99
CA ASN A 92 4.29 -1.89 6.79
C ASN A 92 3.63 -0.94 5.80
N PHE A 93 2.30 -1.04 5.63
CA PHE A 93 1.56 -0.13 4.77
C PHE A 93 1.60 1.30 5.30
N SER A 94 1.39 1.53 6.60
CA SER A 94 1.51 2.87 7.20
C SER A 94 2.91 3.45 7.01
N LYS A 95 3.98 2.67 7.22
CA LYS A 95 5.36 3.11 6.97
C LYS A 95 5.60 3.48 5.49
N ALA A 96 5.18 2.62 4.57
CA ALA A 96 5.32 2.86 3.14
C ALA A 96 4.49 4.07 2.66
N HIS A 97 3.34 4.30 3.30
CA HIS A 97 2.49 5.46 3.05
C HIS A 97 3.22 6.76 3.42
N GLU A 98 3.78 6.84 4.63
CA GLU A 98 4.55 8.03 5.06
C GLU A 98 5.83 8.23 4.23
N LEU A 99 6.49 7.14 3.81
CA LEU A 99 7.59 7.23 2.85
C LEU A 99 7.12 7.78 1.49
N GLY A 100 5.91 7.43 1.06
CA GLY A 100 5.26 8.00 -0.12
C GLY A 100 5.09 9.51 0.01
N HIS A 101 4.63 10.01 1.16
CA HIS A 101 4.59 11.45 1.41
C HIS A 101 5.98 12.09 1.34
N TRP A 102 7.00 11.45 1.93
CA TRP A 102 8.36 11.96 1.85
C TRP A 102 8.83 12.10 0.40
N ILE A 103 8.73 11.02 -0.39
CA ILE A 103 9.27 10.97 -1.75
C ILE A 103 8.48 11.86 -2.70
N LEU A 104 7.15 11.75 -2.70
CA LEU A 104 6.30 12.43 -3.67
C LEU A 104 6.02 13.88 -3.29
N HIS A 105 5.99 14.19 -1.99
CA HIS A 105 5.42 15.45 -1.52
C HIS A 105 6.39 16.35 -0.77
N VAL A 106 7.41 15.79 -0.12
CA VAL A 106 8.42 16.55 0.64
C VAL A 106 9.69 16.79 -0.18
N LEU A 107 10.25 15.78 -0.84
CA LEU A 107 11.49 15.97 -1.62
C LEU A 107 11.33 16.96 -2.78
N GLU A 108 10.11 17.08 -3.34
CA GLU A 108 9.81 18.05 -4.40
C GLU A 108 9.58 19.49 -3.89
N GLN A 109 9.44 19.74 -2.57
CA GLN A 109 9.14 21.06 -2.01
C GLN A 109 9.92 21.35 -0.70
N GLN A 110 10.64 22.48 -0.64
CA GLN A 110 11.44 22.86 0.54
C GLN A 110 10.63 23.25 1.80
N ASP A 111 9.30 23.43 1.69
CA ASP A 111 8.40 23.75 2.81
C ASP A 111 7.08 22.95 2.68
N TYR A 112 6.99 21.81 3.37
CA TYR A 112 5.75 21.05 3.52
C TYR A 112 5.16 21.27 4.91
N GLU A 113 3.94 21.82 4.98
CA GLU A 113 3.09 21.80 6.17
C GLU A 113 2.20 20.54 6.11
N GLN A 114 2.19 19.77 7.21
CA GLN A 114 1.48 18.49 7.33
C GLN A 114 -0.01 18.61 7.01
N LEU A 115 -0.56 17.60 6.34
CA LEU A 115 -2.00 17.34 6.30
C LEU A 115 -2.30 16.17 7.24
N SER A 116 -3.34 16.30 8.06
CA SER A 116 -3.74 15.32 9.06
C SER A 116 -4.54 14.17 8.44
N PHE A 117 -4.32 12.96 8.96
CA PHE A 117 -5.09 11.77 8.60
C PHE A 117 -6.39 11.68 9.38
N ASP A 118 -7.44 11.26 8.69
CA ASP A 118 -8.70 10.79 9.26
C ASP A 118 -8.94 9.36 8.76
N ASP A 119 -8.67 8.37 9.60
CA ASP A 119 -8.89 6.94 9.33
C ASP A 119 -10.35 6.55 9.66
N SER A 120 -11.29 7.30 9.08
CA SER A 120 -12.70 6.90 9.07
C SER A 120 -12.93 5.88 7.94
N GLU A 121 -12.80 4.61 8.31
CA GLU A 121 -13.58 3.46 7.85
C GLU A 121 -13.72 3.17 6.35
N ALA A 122 -13.18 2.01 5.97
CA ALA A 122 -13.88 1.02 5.16
C ALA A 122 -14.49 1.49 3.82
N TYR A 123 -13.69 1.55 2.74
CA TYR A 123 -14.05 1.24 1.33
C TYR A 123 -15.40 1.72 0.75
N PHE A 124 -16.09 2.64 1.42
CA PHE A 124 -17.38 3.16 1.06
C PHE A 124 -17.36 4.63 1.48
N CYS A 125 -17.14 5.49 0.50
CA CYS A 125 -17.41 6.90 0.59
C CYS A 125 -18.83 7.12 1.17
N ARG A 126 -18.94 7.32 2.48
CA ARG A 126 -20.12 7.85 3.13
C ARG A 126 -19.82 9.29 3.51
N GLY A 127 -20.18 10.21 2.60
CA GLY A 127 -20.32 11.64 2.91
C GLY A 127 -19.32 12.57 2.23
N GLY A 128 -19.52 12.85 0.94
CA GLY A 128 -19.31 14.19 0.35
C GLY A 128 -17.91 14.83 0.28
N SER A 129 -16.91 14.44 1.07
CA SER A 129 -15.54 14.97 0.99
C SER A 129 -14.67 14.05 0.16
N LYS A 130 -14.08 14.59 -0.91
CA LYS A 130 -13.09 13.87 -1.73
C LYS A 130 -11.78 13.83 -0.95
N ARG A 131 -11.22 12.63 -0.72
CA ARG A 131 -9.88 12.49 -0.11
C ARG A 131 -8.88 13.38 -0.85
N PRO A 132 -7.95 14.05 -0.14
CA PRO A 132 -6.93 14.86 -0.78
C PRO A 132 -6.11 14.04 -1.78
N PRO A 133 -5.71 14.59 -2.94
CA PRO A 133 -4.96 13.83 -3.95
C PRO A 133 -3.66 13.22 -3.43
N GLU A 134 -2.94 13.95 -2.57
CA GLU A 134 -1.72 13.49 -1.89
C GLU A 134 -1.93 12.20 -1.09
N GLU A 135 -3.01 12.09 -0.33
CA GLU A 135 -3.38 10.88 0.41
C GLU A 135 -3.60 9.67 -0.50
N VAL A 136 -4.28 9.92 -1.63
CA VAL A 136 -4.51 8.89 -2.64
C VAL A 136 -3.18 8.47 -3.28
N GLN A 137 -2.29 9.43 -3.57
CA GLN A 137 -0.98 9.15 -4.16
C GLN A 137 -0.07 8.39 -3.20
N ALA A 138 -0.08 8.70 -1.90
CA ALA A 138 0.67 7.96 -0.89
C ALA A 138 0.16 6.53 -0.71
N ASP A 139 -1.16 6.30 -0.76
CA ASP A 139 -1.74 4.95 -0.78
C ASP A 139 -1.33 4.16 -2.03
N MET A 140 -1.40 4.80 -3.20
CA MET A 140 -0.96 4.21 -4.47
C MET A 140 0.52 3.85 -4.41
N PHE A 141 1.36 4.72 -3.84
CA PHE A 141 2.78 4.47 -3.65
C PHE A 141 3.02 3.28 -2.72
N ALA A 142 2.41 3.26 -1.54
CA ALA A 142 2.55 2.17 -0.58
C ALA A 142 2.17 0.81 -1.18
N ALA A 143 1.05 0.76 -1.91
CA ALA A 143 0.62 -0.45 -2.60
C ALA A 143 1.61 -0.88 -3.71
N SER A 144 2.15 0.08 -4.46
CA SER A 144 3.07 -0.19 -5.57
C SER A 144 4.45 -0.62 -5.10
N LEU A 145 4.94 -0.01 -4.01
CA LEU A 145 6.22 -0.29 -3.38
C LEU A 145 6.22 -1.67 -2.69
N LEU A 146 5.24 -1.93 -1.82
CA LEU A 146 5.18 -3.19 -1.07
C LEU A 146 4.80 -4.39 -1.95
N MET A 147 4.11 -4.15 -3.05
CA MET A 147 3.67 -5.19 -3.98
C MET A 147 4.04 -4.82 -5.43
N PRO A 148 5.33 -4.96 -5.81
CA PRO A 148 5.81 -4.61 -7.13
C PRO A 148 5.08 -5.39 -8.23
N ARG A 149 4.68 -4.68 -9.31
CA ARG A 149 3.79 -5.22 -10.35
C ARG A 149 4.23 -6.58 -10.88
N LYS A 150 5.51 -6.73 -11.24
CA LYS A 150 6.05 -7.95 -11.83
C LYS A 150 6.04 -9.12 -10.85
N ILE A 151 6.35 -8.87 -9.57
CA ILE A 151 6.31 -9.89 -8.51
C ILE A 151 4.86 -10.35 -8.26
N VAL A 152 3.92 -9.42 -8.12
CA VAL A 152 2.49 -9.76 -7.93
C VAL A 152 1.95 -10.54 -9.13
N THR A 153 2.28 -10.08 -10.34
CA THR A 153 1.87 -10.75 -11.59
C THR A 153 2.40 -12.18 -11.63
N GLY A 154 3.69 -12.38 -11.36
CA GLY A 154 4.31 -13.70 -11.33
C GLY A 154 3.70 -14.62 -10.28
N ALA A 155 3.47 -14.12 -9.07
CA ALA A 155 2.87 -14.88 -7.98
C ALA A 155 1.42 -15.30 -8.28
N VAL A 156 0.60 -14.37 -8.79
CA VAL A 156 -0.79 -14.68 -9.17
C VAL A 156 -0.83 -15.65 -10.36
N ASN A 157 0.02 -15.46 -11.37
CA ASN A 157 0.08 -16.39 -12.52
C ASN A 157 0.43 -17.81 -12.08
N ARG A 158 1.36 -17.97 -11.13
CA ARG A 158 1.64 -19.28 -10.54
C ARG A 158 0.42 -19.89 -9.83
N LEU A 159 -0.38 -19.10 -9.12
CA LEU A 159 -1.62 -19.60 -8.53
C LEU A 159 -2.60 -20.05 -9.62
N LYS A 160 -2.70 -19.30 -10.73
CA LYS A 160 -3.56 -19.62 -11.87
C LYS A 160 -3.18 -20.93 -12.58
N GLU A 161 -1.91 -21.33 -12.58
CA GLU A 161 -1.45 -22.61 -13.15
C GLU A 161 -2.16 -23.82 -12.53
N ARG A 162 -2.66 -23.69 -11.28
CA ARG A 162 -3.45 -24.73 -10.60
C ARG A 162 -4.90 -24.82 -11.09
N GLY A 163 -5.33 -23.91 -11.98
CA GLY A 163 -6.68 -23.84 -12.56
C GLY A 163 -7.74 -23.18 -11.69
N LYS A 164 -7.45 -22.88 -10.41
CA LYS A 164 -8.34 -22.16 -9.49
C LYS A 164 -7.52 -21.31 -8.54
N VAL A 165 -8.02 -20.11 -8.22
CA VAL A 165 -7.53 -19.27 -7.12
C VAL A 165 -8.68 -18.99 -6.17
N ASP A 166 -8.44 -19.09 -4.86
CA ASP A 166 -9.42 -18.76 -3.82
C ASP A 166 -8.81 -17.97 -2.66
N PHE A 167 -9.65 -17.57 -1.69
CA PHE A 167 -9.21 -16.78 -0.54
C PHE A 167 -8.10 -17.42 0.29
N PRO A 168 -8.10 -18.75 0.57
CA PRO A 168 -6.94 -19.41 1.17
C PRO A 168 -5.62 -19.15 0.45
N ASP A 169 -5.62 -19.12 -0.89
CA ASP A 169 -4.42 -18.77 -1.65
C ASP A 169 -4.07 -17.28 -1.51
N LEU A 170 -5.06 -16.38 -1.50
CA LEU A 170 -4.83 -14.94 -1.27
C LEU A 170 -4.36 -14.64 0.16
N TYR A 171 -4.79 -15.41 1.15
CA TYR A 171 -4.32 -15.28 2.54
C TYR A 171 -2.85 -15.67 2.67
N ARG A 172 -2.41 -16.75 2.00
CA ARG A 172 -0.98 -17.08 1.93
C ARG A 172 -0.20 -15.99 1.21
N LEU A 173 -0.72 -15.52 0.08
CA LEU A 173 -0.04 -14.50 -0.72
C LEU A 173 0.12 -13.17 0.05
N LYS A 174 -0.89 -12.75 0.84
CA LYS A 174 -0.74 -11.53 1.64
C LYS A 174 0.30 -11.70 2.74
N ASP A 175 0.47 -12.93 3.26
CA ASP A 175 1.44 -13.23 4.30
C ASP A 175 2.84 -13.20 3.70
N ASP A 176 3.02 -13.75 2.49
CA ASP A 176 4.29 -13.69 1.75
C ASP A 176 4.73 -12.24 1.44
N PHE A 177 3.78 -11.37 1.09
CA PHE A 177 4.04 -9.93 0.90
C PHE A 177 4.06 -9.14 2.22
N GLU A 178 3.65 -9.74 3.33
CA GLU A 178 3.46 -9.09 4.63
C GLU A 178 2.57 -7.83 4.55
N VAL A 179 1.41 -7.96 3.92
CA VAL A 179 0.40 -6.89 3.74
C VAL A 179 -0.98 -7.32 4.26
N SER A 180 -1.93 -6.38 4.35
CA SER A 180 -3.32 -6.71 4.67
C SER A 180 -4.03 -7.40 3.50
N ILE A 181 -5.07 -8.20 3.79
CA ILE A 181 -5.87 -8.84 2.73
C ILE A 181 -6.51 -7.78 1.82
N SER A 182 -6.97 -6.67 2.40
CA SER A 182 -7.54 -5.56 1.65
C SER A 182 -6.51 -5.00 0.67
N ALA A 183 -5.31 -4.63 1.15
CA ALA A 183 -4.25 -4.12 0.28
C ALA A 183 -3.94 -5.06 -0.90
N LEU A 184 -3.77 -6.37 -0.64
CA LEU A 184 -3.53 -7.36 -1.68
C LEU A 184 -4.68 -7.43 -2.69
N THR A 185 -5.92 -7.58 -2.22
CA THR A 185 -7.09 -7.73 -3.10
C THR A 185 -7.31 -6.48 -3.97
N ASN A 186 -7.07 -5.30 -3.43
CA ASN A 186 -7.12 -4.06 -4.19
C ASN A 186 -6.04 -4.01 -5.26
N ARG A 187 -4.80 -4.36 -4.91
CA ARG A 187 -3.67 -4.37 -5.82
C ARG A 187 -3.86 -5.36 -6.96
N VAL A 188 -4.30 -6.58 -6.66
CA VAL A 188 -4.55 -7.63 -7.67
C VAL A 188 -5.66 -7.21 -8.64
N GLN A 189 -6.72 -6.55 -8.16
CA GLN A 189 -7.80 -6.03 -9.01
C GLN A 189 -7.36 -4.81 -9.82
N GLN A 190 -6.61 -3.88 -9.22
CA GLN A 190 -6.01 -2.72 -9.90
C GLN A 190 -5.13 -3.15 -11.08
N LEU A 191 -4.37 -4.23 -10.92
CA LEU A 191 -3.53 -4.81 -11.97
C LEU A 191 -4.32 -5.67 -12.97
N GLY A 192 -5.64 -5.84 -12.79
CA GLY A 192 -6.48 -6.67 -13.65
C GLY A 192 -6.16 -8.16 -13.60
N LEU A 193 -5.50 -8.63 -12.53
CA LEU A 193 -5.00 -10.00 -12.43
C LEU A 193 -6.08 -10.98 -11.96
N LEU A 194 -6.96 -10.56 -11.05
CA LEU A 194 -8.14 -11.32 -10.63
C LEU A 194 -9.31 -10.35 -10.47
N TYR A 195 -10.52 -10.88 -10.52
CA TYR A 195 -11.73 -10.14 -10.18
C TYR A 195 -12.31 -10.69 -8.89
N ILE A 196 -12.61 -9.83 -7.91
CA ILE A 196 -13.08 -10.24 -6.58
C ILE A 196 -14.40 -9.55 -6.29
N ALA A 197 -15.47 -10.33 -6.16
CA ALA A 197 -16.80 -9.82 -5.87
C ALA A 197 -17.56 -10.83 -5.01
N ASN A 198 -18.39 -10.33 -4.09
CA ASN A 198 -19.26 -11.15 -3.25
C ASN A 198 -18.52 -12.29 -2.52
N GLN A 199 -17.33 -12.01 -1.99
CA GLN A 199 -16.45 -13.00 -1.32
C GLN A 199 -16.05 -14.19 -2.20
N LYS A 200 -16.08 -14.02 -3.53
CA LYS A 200 -15.58 -14.99 -4.51
C LYS A 200 -14.44 -14.38 -5.33
N VAL A 201 -13.54 -15.25 -5.75
CA VAL A 201 -12.40 -14.92 -6.60
C VAL A 201 -12.66 -15.53 -7.98
N TYR A 202 -12.46 -14.72 -9.01
CA TYR A 202 -12.61 -15.08 -10.41
C TYR A 202 -11.31 -14.78 -11.16
N MET A 203 -10.98 -15.57 -12.18
CA MET A 203 -9.77 -15.36 -12.99
C MET A 203 -9.84 -14.07 -13.82
N SER A 204 -11.05 -13.62 -14.12
CA SER A 204 -11.33 -12.37 -14.83
C SER A 204 -12.75 -11.87 -14.56
N GLN A 205 -13.01 -10.60 -14.88
CA GLN A 205 -14.36 -10.03 -14.82
C GLN A 205 -15.33 -10.73 -15.79
N ALA A 206 -14.85 -11.14 -16.97
CA ALA A 206 -15.67 -11.85 -17.95
C ALA A 206 -16.17 -13.21 -17.43
N GLU A 207 -15.32 -13.94 -16.71
CA GLU A 207 -15.70 -15.17 -16.04
C GLU A 207 -16.79 -14.93 -14.98
N ALA A 208 -16.64 -13.87 -14.18
CA ALA A 208 -17.60 -13.53 -13.15
C ALA A 208 -19.00 -13.23 -13.73
N ILE A 209 -19.07 -12.44 -14.80
CA ILE A 209 -20.32 -12.13 -15.50
C ILE A 209 -20.94 -13.41 -16.07
N GLY A 210 -20.15 -14.26 -16.73
CA GLY A 210 -20.63 -15.53 -17.28
C GLY A 210 -21.23 -16.46 -16.22
N GLN A 211 -20.60 -16.56 -15.05
CA GLN A 211 -21.13 -17.36 -13.94
C GLN A 211 -22.38 -16.74 -13.29
N MET A 212 -22.52 -15.42 -13.28
CA MET A 212 -23.70 -14.75 -12.74
C MET A 212 -24.92 -14.85 -13.67
N SER A 213 -24.73 -14.91 -14.99
CA SER A 213 -25.81 -15.06 -15.97
C SER A 213 -26.43 -16.47 -16.04
N LEU A 214 -25.83 -17.45 -15.36
CA LEU A 214 -26.27 -18.85 -15.33
C LEU A 214 -27.19 -19.17 -14.13
N PHE A 215 -27.47 -18.18 -13.27
CA PHE A 215 -28.40 -18.25 -12.14
C PHE A 215 -29.54 -17.24 -12.31
#